data_AF-A0A9W4TDN7-F1
#
_entry.id   AF-A0A9W4TDN7-F1
#
_cell.length_a   1.000
_cell.length_b   1.000
_cell.length_c   1.000
_cell.angle_alpha   90.00
_cell.angle_beta   90.00
_cell.angle_gamma   90.00
#
_symmetry.space_group_name_H-M   'P 1'
#
loop_
_entity.id
_entity.type
_entity.pdbx_description
1 polymer ?
#
loop_
_entity_poly.entity_id
_entity_poly.type
_entity_poly.pdbx_seq_one_letter_code
_entity_poly.pdbx_strand_id
1 'polypeptide(L)'
;MITSVFKKSTPLNYSLVVILILVFFFLFQIQEPSWVSSYFLAFQKVSLLCFILASFFLINFIVKKNGLSKDNGYAIFFYLLFLLFFPTIFNNANVIYANFFVLLALRRLISLQSLKASKEKIFDASFWILIASLFQFWCILFLILVFISIVFHVSRDYRNWILPFIALIAVSIIFLLISLIFHIDITEFFQKRAVIDFNIDYFKSNYENGALSIYVAVSLFFVVSMLMTLSNRPQILHSSYKKVVACFFIAAFVYILSTDKSNDLLFFSIAPLTIMAASHVEYMQQKLNNEIVFYVLILCSLFTFFSQL
;
A
#
# COMPACT_ATOMS: atom_id res chain seq x y z
N MET A 1 23.59 2.31 14.39
CA MET A 1 23.76 0.84 14.42
C MET A 1 22.65 0.10 13.68
N ILE A 2 21.43 0.65 13.57
CA ILE A 2 20.33 -0.04 12.88
C ILE A 2 20.53 0.01 11.36
N THR A 3 21.08 1.12 10.86
CA THR A 3 21.41 1.23 9.43
C THR A 3 22.38 0.14 8.99
N SER A 4 23.39 -0.20 9.82
CA SER A 4 24.35 -1.27 9.48
C SER A 4 23.74 -2.66 9.41
N VAL A 5 22.71 -2.96 10.21
CA VAL A 5 22.03 -4.27 10.19
C VAL A 5 21.28 -4.44 8.87
N PHE A 6 20.46 -3.45 8.48
CA PHE A 6 19.62 -3.54 7.28
C PHE A 6 20.32 -3.10 5.98
N LYS A 7 21.58 -2.64 6.05
CA LYS A 7 22.38 -2.25 4.87
C LYS A 7 22.55 -3.37 3.85
N LYS A 8 22.57 -4.63 4.30
CA LYS A 8 22.57 -5.81 3.42
C LYS A 8 21.26 -6.57 3.58
N SER A 9 20.67 -7.01 2.47
CA SER A 9 19.48 -7.84 2.48
C SER A 9 19.82 -9.31 2.80
N THR A 10 20.14 -9.61 4.06
CA THR A 10 20.40 -10.99 4.51
C THR A 10 19.09 -11.70 4.85
N PRO A 11 18.94 -13.02 4.60
CA PRO A 11 17.74 -13.78 4.96
C PRO A 11 17.34 -13.64 6.44
N LEU A 12 18.32 -13.47 7.33
CA LEU A 12 18.10 -13.25 8.75
C LEU A 12 17.30 -11.96 9.02
N ASN A 13 17.62 -10.86 8.32
CA ASN A 13 16.89 -9.59 8.47
C ASN A 13 15.43 -9.70 8.00
N TYR A 14 15.16 -10.50 6.96
CA TYR A 14 13.79 -10.79 6.51
C TYR A 14 13.03 -11.58 7.58
N SER A 15 13.65 -12.64 8.10
CA SER A 15 13.05 -13.48 9.14
C SER A 15 12.71 -12.66 10.37
N LEU A 16 13.61 -11.77 10.80
CA LEU A 16 13.37 -10.87 11.92
C LEU A 16 12.12 -10.02 11.71
N VAL A 17 11.98 -9.38 10.54
CA VAL A 17 10.79 -8.54 10.28
C VAL A 17 9.51 -9.37 10.18
N VAL A 18 9.56 -10.57 9.59
CA VAL A 18 8.41 -11.49 9.56
C VAL A 18 8.00 -11.89 10.98
N ILE A 19 8.96 -12.23 11.85
CA ILE A 19 8.69 -12.55 13.26
C ILE A 19 8.06 -11.35 13.97
N LEU A 20 8.57 -10.14 13.75
CA LEU A 20 7.97 -8.94 14.35
C LEU A 20 6.53 -8.71 13.86
N ILE A 21 6.24 -8.88 12.56
CA ILE A 21 4.85 -8.80 12.04
C ILE A 21 3.96 -9.80 12.77
N LEU A 22 4.42 -11.05 12.95
CA LEU A 22 3.68 -12.08 13.68
C LEU A 22 3.41 -11.65 15.13
N VAL A 23 4.43 -11.18 15.83
CA VAL A 23 4.30 -10.72 17.23
C VAL A 23 3.27 -9.61 17.33
N PHE A 24 3.38 -8.54 16.53
CA PHE A 24 2.43 -7.42 16.59
C PHE A 24 1.01 -7.82 16.17
N PHE A 25 0.87 -8.69 15.18
CA PHE A 25 -0.43 -9.24 14.79
C PHE A 25 -1.09 -9.98 15.96
N PHE A 26 -0.38 -10.90 16.61
CA PHE A 26 -0.94 -11.64 17.74
C PHE A 26 -1.17 -10.77 18.97
N LEU A 27 -0.30 -9.79 19.26
CA LEU A 27 -0.52 -8.83 20.34
C LEU A 27 -1.86 -8.10 20.18
N PHE A 28 -2.21 -7.70 18.96
CA PHE A 28 -3.50 -7.08 18.68
C PHE A 28 -4.67 -8.08 18.76
N GLN A 29 -4.53 -9.27 18.17
CA GLN A 29 -5.62 -10.27 18.16
C GLN A 29 -5.95 -10.87 19.54
N ILE A 30 -5.04 -10.81 20.52
CA ILE A 30 -5.29 -11.28 21.89
C ILE A 30 -6.29 -10.39 22.63
N GLN A 31 -6.41 -9.12 22.27
CA GLN A 31 -7.32 -8.19 22.93
C GLN A 31 -8.80 -8.50 22.69
N GLU A 32 -9.12 -9.03 21.51
CA GLU A 32 -10.47 -9.44 21.13
C GLU A 32 -10.50 -10.96 20.84
N PRO A 33 -10.59 -11.84 21.85
CA PRO A 33 -10.52 -13.29 21.66
C PRO A 33 -11.77 -13.90 21.00
N SER A 34 -12.70 -13.07 20.50
CA SER A 34 -13.95 -13.49 19.85
C SER A 34 -13.72 -14.43 18.67
N TRP A 35 -12.59 -14.30 17.96
CA TRP A 35 -12.25 -15.13 16.79
C TRP A 35 -11.97 -16.60 17.13
N VAL A 36 -11.59 -16.93 18.37
CA VAL A 36 -11.32 -18.32 18.79
C VAL A 36 -12.60 -19.16 18.83
N SER A 37 -13.75 -18.49 19.01
CA SER A 37 -15.05 -19.15 19.14
C SER A 37 -15.61 -19.73 17.82
N SER A 38 -15.11 -19.29 16.66
CA SER A 38 -15.63 -19.75 15.37
C SER A 38 -14.54 -20.07 14.36
N TYR A 39 -14.67 -21.22 13.70
CA TYR A 39 -13.73 -21.67 12.68
C TYR A 39 -13.63 -20.70 11.49
N PHE A 40 -14.74 -20.05 11.14
CA PHE A 40 -14.77 -19.07 10.05
C PHE A 40 -13.94 -17.81 10.38
N LEU A 41 -14.11 -17.21 11.56
CA LEU A 41 -13.33 -16.04 11.95
C LEU A 41 -11.85 -16.40 12.11
N ALA A 42 -11.53 -17.56 12.68
CA ALA A 42 -10.15 -18.04 12.75
C ALA A 42 -9.51 -18.17 11.36
N PHE A 43 -10.21 -18.79 10.40
CA PHE A 43 -9.75 -18.88 9.01
C PHE A 43 -9.56 -17.49 8.38
N GLN A 44 -10.50 -16.56 8.63
CA GLN A 44 -10.37 -15.18 8.16
C GLN A 44 -9.10 -14.52 8.70
N LYS A 45 -8.79 -14.62 10.00
CA LYS A 45 -7.56 -14.05 10.59
C LYS A 45 -6.29 -14.65 9.99
N VAL A 46 -6.25 -15.96 9.78
CA VAL A 46 -5.11 -16.64 9.12
C VAL A 46 -4.95 -16.14 7.68
N SER A 47 -6.06 -15.94 6.96
CA SER A 47 -6.05 -15.35 5.62
C SER A 47 -5.49 -13.93 5.64
N LEU A 48 -5.94 -13.06 6.57
CA LEU A 48 -5.41 -11.70 6.70
C LEU A 48 -3.91 -11.67 6.92
N LEU A 49 -3.42 -12.50 7.84
CA LEU A 49 -1.98 -12.62 8.09
C LEU A 49 -1.21 -13.03 6.83
N CYS A 50 -1.73 -14.01 6.07
CA CYS A 50 -1.13 -14.45 4.81
C CYS A 50 -1.04 -13.30 3.80
N PHE A 51 -2.11 -12.50 3.64
CA PHE A 51 -2.12 -11.37 2.72
C PHE A 51 -1.21 -10.21 3.16
N ILE A 52 -1.04 -9.98 4.46
CA ILE A 52 -0.09 -8.99 4.99
C ILE A 52 1.34 -9.43 4.68
N LEU A 53 1.68 -10.71 4.93
CA LEU A 53 2.99 -11.26 4.59
C LEU A 53 3.23 -11.27 3.08
N ALA A 54 2.21 -11.59 2.28
CA ALA A 54 2.30 -11.53 0.83
C ALA A 54 2.54 -10.09 0.33
N SER A 55 1.86 -9.11 0.91
CA SER A 55 2.06 -7.68 0.64
C SER A 55 3.49 -7.24 0.98
N PHE A 56 4.00 -7.69 2.11
CA PHE A 56 5.39 -7.48 2.54
C PHE A 56 6.39 -8.03 1.51
N PHE A 57 6.25 -9.27 1.08
CA PHE A 57 7.13 -9.87 0.08
C PHE A 57 7.00 -9.18 -1.29
N LEU A 58 5.80 -8.77 -1.67
CA LEU A 58 5.56 -8.04 -2.92
C LEU A 58 6.26 -6.69 -2.93
N ILE A 59 6.18 -5.91 -1.85
CA ILE A 59 6.85 -4.60 -1.77
C ILE A 59 8.36 -4.78 -1.92
N ASN A 60 8.95 -5.75 -1.22
CA ASN A 60 10.36 -6.07 -1.39
C ASN A 60 10.70 -6.46 -2.84
N PHE A 61 9.87 -7.29 -3.47
CA PHE A 61 10.06 -7.68 -4.86
C PHE A 61 10.01 -6.47 -5.80
N ILE A 62 9.03 -5.57 -5.62
CA ILE A 62 8.89 -4.35 -6.41
C ILE A 62 10.13 -3.47 -6.29
N VAL A 63 10.60 -3.26 -5.05
CA VAL A 63 11.74 -2.40 -4.73
C VAL A 63 13.03 -2.92 -5.36
N LYS A 64 13.34 -4.21 -5.16
CA LYS A 64 14.56 -4.84 -5.69
C LYS A 64 14.53 -4.99 -7.20
N LYS A 65 13.43 -5.51 -7.75
CA LYS A 65 13.35 -5.84 -9.19
C LYS A 65 13.46 -4.60 -10.08
N ASN A 66 13.01 -3.44 -9.60
CA ASN A 66 13.02 -2.20 -10.36
C ASN A 66 14.15 -1.24 -9.96
N GLY A 67 15.10 -1.68 -9.11
CA GLY A 67 16.26 -0.87 -8.72
C GLY A 67 15.87 0.45 -8.03
N LEU A 68 14.70 0.50 -7.38
CA LEU A 68 14.23 1.68 -6.65
C LEU A 68 15.01 1.91 -5.35
N SER A 69 15.76 0.88 -4.94
CA SER A 69 16.65 0.78 -3.79
C SER A 69 17.85 -0.10 -4.15
N LYS A 70 19.00 0.17 -3.53
CA LYS A 70 20.24 -0.60 -3.63
C LYS A 70 20.22 -1.87 -2.78
N ASP A 71 19.37 -2.84 -3.13
CA ASP A 71 19.32 -4.22 -2.57
C ASP A 71 19.50 -4.30 -1.04
N ASN A 72 18.88 -3.37 -0.31
CA ASN A 72 18.95 -3.33 1.15
C ASN A 72 17.61 -3.78 1.77
N GLY A 73 17.63 -3.99 3.09
CA GLY A 73 16.46 -4.38 3.86
C GLY A 73 15.64 -3.21 4.39
N TYR A 74 15.94 -1.95 4.02
CA TYR A 74 15.30 -0.78 4.62
C TYR A 74 13.82 -0.67 4.28
N ALA A 75 13.43 -0.93 3.03
CA ALA A 75 12.03 -0.89 2.60
C ALA A 75 11.16 -1.82 3.46
N ILE A 76 11.65 -3.01 3.73
CA ILE A 76 10.96 -4.01 4.55
C ILE A 76 10.77 -3.55 5.99
N PHE A 77 11.80 -2.95 6.57
CA PHE A 77 11.71 -2.43 7.92
C PHE A 77 10.74 -1.24 7.99
N PHE A 78 10.82 -0.30 7.03
CA PHE A 78 9.87 0.82 6.96
C PHE A 78 8.43 0.37 6.76
N TYR A 79 8.19 -0.66 5.95
CA TYR A 79 6.86 -1.24 5.80
C TYR A 79 6.29 -1.70 7.14
N LEU A 80 7.10 -2.43 7.93
CA LEU A 80 6.70 -2.82 9.29
C LEU A 80 6.39 -1.59 10.15
N LEU A 81 7.28 -0.60 10.20
CA LEU A 81 7.08 0.58 11.04
C LEU A 81 5.80 1.33 10.67
N PHE A 82 5.53 1.53 9.37
CA PHE A 82 4.31 2.18 8.92
C PHE A 82 3.06 1.35 9.19
N LEU A 83 3.15 0.02 9.12
CA LEU A 83 2.04 -0.87 9.42
C LEU A 83 1.61 -0.76 10.88
N LEU A 84 2.55 -0.51 11.80
CA LEU A 84 2.28 -0.33 13.24
C LEU A 84 1.59 0.99 13.60
N PHE A 85 1.48 1.95 12.68
CA PHE A 85 0.76 3.19 12.96
C PHE A 85 -0.75 2.99 13.18
N PHE A 86 -1.32 1.93 12.60
CA PHE A 86 -2.76 1.67 12.61
C PHE A 86 -3.02 0.18 12.87
N PRO A 87 -3.07 -0.25 14.16
CA PRO A 87 -3.31 -1.64 14.55
C PRO A 87 -4.66 -2.18 14.04
N THR A 88 -5.65 -1.30 13.92
CA THR A 88 -7.01 -1.60 13.43
C THR A 88 -7.03 -2.24 12.04
N ILE A 89 -6.00 -2.01 11.22
CA ILE A 89 -5.83 -2.64 9.91
C ILE A 89 -5.89 -4.16 10.02
N PHE A 90 -5.36 -4.75 11.10
CA PHE A 90 -5.32 -6.20 11.29
C PHE A 90 -6.71 -6.86 11.36
N ASN A 91 -7.78 -6.09 11.55
CA ASN A 91 -9.15 -6.58 11.53
C ASN A 91 -9.91 -6.21 10.24
N ASN A 92 -9.39 -5.29 9.42
CA ASN A 92 -10.10 -4.80 8.23
C ASN A 92 -9.76 -5.62 6.98
N ALA A 93 -10.55 -6.67 6.73
CA ALA A 93 -10.33 -7.60 5.63
C ALA A 93 -10.41 -6.95 4.24
N ASN A 94 -11.41 -6.09 4.03
CA ASN A 94 -11.63 -5.44 2.74
C ASN A 94 -10.44 -4.60 2.33
N VAL A 95 -9.89 -3.81 3.27
CA VAL A 95 -8.74 -2.94 3.01
C VAL A 95 -7.46 -3.76 2.76
N ILE A 96 -7.22 -4.83 3.52
CA ILE A 96 -6.06 -5.70 3.31
C ILE A 96 -6.10 -6.35 1.92
N TYR A 97 -7.23 -6.94 1.53
CA TYR A 97 -7.37 -7.59 0.24
C TYR A 97 -7.28 -6.58 -0.91
N ALA A 98 -7.96 -5.43 -0.79
CA ALA A 98 -7.85 -4.35 -1.77
C ALA A 98 -6.39 -3.90 -1.95
N ASN A 99 -5.65 -3.68 -0.85
CA ASN A 99 -4.28 -3.20 -0.92
C ASN A 99 -3.34 -4.21 -1.58
N PHE A 100 -3.54 -5.50 -1.32
CA PHE A 100 -2.78 -6.54 -2.00
C PHE A 100 -2.96 -6.51 -3.53
N PHE A 101 -4.19 -6.33 -4.01
CA PHE A 101 -4.46 -6.20 -5.44
C PHE A 101 -3.90 -4.90 -6.03
N VAL A 102 -3.97 -3.78 -5.29
CA VAL A 102 -3.31 -2.53 -5.69
C VAL A 102 -1.79 -2.72 -5.79
N LEU A 103 -1.16 -3.49 -4.88
CA LEU A 103 0.27 -3.82 -4.94
C LEU A 103 0.62 -4.67 -6.17
N LEU A 104 -0.22 -5.64 -6.54
CA LEU A 104 -0.04 -6.42 -7.77
C LEU A 104 -0.10 -5.53 -9.02
N ALA A 105 -1.00 -4.55 -9.04
CA ALA A 105 -1.08 -3.56 -10.11
C ALA A 105 0.17 -2.66 -10.12
N LEU A 106 0.58 -2.12 -8.97
CA LEU A 106 1.77 -1.29 -8.82
C LEU A 106 3.02 -2.00 -9.37
N ARG A 107 3.19 -3.30 -9.05
CA ARG A 107 4.27 -4.14 -9.58
C ARG A 107 4.32 -4.12 -11.11
N ARG A 108 3.16 -4.30 -11.77
CA ARG A 108 3.07 -4.29 -13.24
C ARG A 108 3.37 -2.89 -13.78
N LEU A 109 2.81 -1.85 -13.19
CA LEU A 109 2.97 -0.46 -13.62
C LEU A 109 4.40 0.06 -13.51
N ILE A 110 5.12 -0.26 -12.44
CA ILE A 110 6.53 0.13 -12.29
C ILE A 110 7.39 -0.62 -13.31
N SER A 111 7.13 -1.92 -13.53
CA SER A 111 7.88 -2.75 -14.48
C SER A 111 7.69 -2.37 -15.96
N LEU A 112 6.74 -1.48 -16.29
CA LEU A 112 6.54 -0.95 -17.65
C LEU A 112 7.77 -0.20 -18.19
N GLN A 113 8.67 0.22 -17.31
CA GLN A 113 9.94 0.83 -17.69
C GLN A 113 10.78 -0.04 -18.63
N SER A 114 10.71 -1.36 -18.48
CA SER A 114 11.42 -2.30 -19.37
C SER A 114 10.81 -2.42 -20.77
N LEU A 115 9.62 -1.85 -21.02
CA LEU A 115 8.81 -1.92 -22.25
C LEU A 115 8.47 -3.34 -22.76
N LYS A 116 8.98 -4.40 -22.13
CA LYS A 116 8.64 -5.79 -22.41
C LYS A 116 7.18 -6.05 -22.04
N ALA A 117 6.41 -6.64 -22.96
CA ALA A 117 5.00 -7.02 -22.77
C ALA A 117 4.14 -5.87 -22.18
N SER A 118 4.25 -4.67 -22.77
CA SER A 118 3.54 -3.48 -22.28
C SER A 118 2.02 -3.65 -22.21
N LYS A 119 1.43 -4.29 -23.22
CA LYS A 119 -0.02 -4.54 -23.31
C LYS A 119 -0.51 -5.42 -22.15
N GLU A 120 0.12 -6.57 -21.94
CA GLU A 120 -0.21 -7.48 -20.83
C GLU A 120 -0.09 -6.77 -19.48
N LYS A 121 0.97 -5.99 -19.26
CA LYS A 121 1.17 -5.26 -18.01
C LYS A 121 0.08 -4.21 -17.75
N ILE A 122 -0.39 -3.51 -18.78
CA ILE A 122 -1.46 -2.50 -18.65
C ILE A 122 -2.79 -3.19 -18.36
N PHE A 123 -3.10 -4.27 -19.08
CA PHE A 123 -4.31 -5.06 -18.84
C PHE A 123 -4.32 -5.63 -17.43
N ASP A 124 -3.24 -6.33 -17.03
CA ASP A 124 -3.09 -6.90 -15.68
C ASP A 124 -3.25 -5.83 -14.60
N ALA A 125 -2.58 -4.69 -14.74
CA ALA A 125 -2.66 -3.62 -13.75
C ALA A 125 -4.10 -3.09 -13.60
N SER A 126 -4.77 -2.86 -14.73
CA SER A 126 -6.16 -2.41 -14.73
C SER A 126 -7.09 -3.45 -14.11
N PHE A 127 -6.91 -4.72 -14.48
CA PHE A 127 -7.67 -5.85 -13.96
C PHE A 127 -7.55 -5.98 -12.44
N TRP A 128 -6.33 -5.90 -11.89
CA TRP A 128 -6.12 -5.96 -10.44
C TRP A 128 -6.71 -4.76 -9.70
N ILE A 129 -6.62 -3.55 -10.25
CA ILE A 129 -7.23 -2.35 -9.64
C ILE A 129 -8.76 -2.47 -9.61
N LEU A 130 -9.35 -2.98 -10.69
CA LEU A 130 -10.80 -3.20 -10.76
C LEU A 130 -11.26 -4.25 -9.76
N ILE A 131 -10.51 -5.35 -9.58
CA ILE A 131 -10.78 -6.31 -8.49
C ILE A 131 -10.66 -5.63 -7.12
N ALA A 132 -9.63 -4.82 -6.89
CA ALA A 132 -9.48 -4.07 -5.64
C ALA A 132 -10.69 -3.17 -5.36
N SER A 133 -11.27 -2.56 -6.40
CA SER A 133 -12.46 -1.71 -6.28
C SER A 133 -13.72 -2.46 -5.84
N LEU A 134 -13.77 -3.78 -6.00
CA LEU A 134 -14.88 -4.59 -5.47
C LEU A 134 -14.80 -4.74 -3.95
N PHE A 135 -13.59 -4.75 -3.37
CA PHE A 135 -13.40 -4.78 -1.92
C PHE A 135 -13.57 -3.39 -1.30
N GLN A 136 -12.96 -2.37 -1.93
CA GLN A 136 -13.04 -0.98 -1.53
C GLN A 136 -13.26 -0.08 -2.75
N PHE A 137 -14.47 0.45 -2.91
CA PHE A 137 -14.93 1.13 -4.14
C PHE A 137 -13.96 2.19 -4.66
N TRP A 138 -13.47 3.07 -3.76
CA TRP A 138 -12.59 4.18 -4.13
C TRP A 138 -11.22 3.77 -4.68
N CYS A 139 -10.80 2.50 -4.54
CA CYS A 139 -9.60 1.99 -5.21
C CYS A 139 -9.67 2.12 -6.74
N ILE A 140 -10.87 2.31 -7.33
CA ILE A 140 -11.02 2.61 -8.76
C ILE A 140 -10.16 3.80 -9.22
N LEU A 141 -9.88 4.76 -8.33
CA LEU A 141 -9.04 5.93 -8.62
C LEU A 141 -7.60 5.55 -9.00
N PHE A 142 -7.12 4.37 -8.59
CA PHE A 142 -5.80 3.88 -9.03
C PHE A 142 -5.73 3.64 -10.53
N LEU A 143 -6.85 3.59 -11.26
CA LEU A 143 -6.83 3.57 -12.74
C LEU A 143 -6.17 4.82 -13.32
N ILE A 144 -6.23 5.97 -12.62
CA ILE A 144 -5.50 7.19 -13.01
C ILE A 144 -4.00 6.89 -13.12
N LEU A 145 -3.45 6.07 -12.22
CA LEU A 145 -2.04 5.66 -12.25
C LEU A 145 -1.70 4.80 -13.48
N VAL A 146 -2.66 4.02 -13.98
CA VAL A 146 -2.51 3.25 -15.23
C VAL A 146 -2.37 4.22 -16.41
N PHE A 147 -3.25 5.21 -16.53
CA PHE A 147 -3.18 6.22 -17.60
C PHE A 147 -1.89 7.04 -17.52
N ILE A 148 -1.47 7.48 -16.32
CA ILE A 148 -0.18 8.13 -16.10
C ILE A 148 0.98 7.24 -16.62
N SER A 149 0.90 5.93 -16.36
CA SER A 149 1.92 4.99 -16.81
C SER A 149 1.96 4.81 -18.32
N ILE A 150 0.79 4.81 -18.99
CA ILE A 150 0.67 4.79 -20.45
C ILE A 150 1.30 6.05 -21.04
N VAL A 151 0.95 7.23 -20.53
CA VAL A 151 1.47 8.53 -21.00
C VAL A 151 3.00 8.55 -20.96
N PHE A 152 3.61 8.07 -19.87
CA PHE A 152 5.06 8.12 -19.72
C PHE A 152 5.85 7.11 -20.55
N HIS A 153 5.28 5.96 -20.91
CA HIS A 153 6.06 4.86 -21.50
C HIS A 153 5.58 4.42 -22.89
N VAL A 154 4.27 4.47 -23.15
CA VAL A 154 3.69 3.80 -24.33
C VAL A 154 2.50 4.58 -24.92
N SER A 155 2.59 5.91 -24.91
CA SER A 155 1.53 6.83 -25.35
C SER A 155 1.17 6.72 -26.83
N ARG A 156 2.13 6.30 -27.68
CA ARG A 156 2.01 6.30 -29.15
C ARG A 156 1.05 5.23 -29.71
N ASP A 157 0.87 4.09 -29.04
CA ASP A 157 -0.02 3.02 -29.54
C ASP A 157 -1.41 3.18 -28.90
N TYR A 158 -2.41 3.56 -29.71
CA TYR A 158 -3.79 3.77 -29.26
C TYR A 158 -4.39 2.54 -28.57
N ARG A 159 -3.93 1.33 -28.94
CA ARG A 159 -4.41 0.07 -28.34
C ARG A 159 -4.18 0.02 -26.84
N ASN A 160 -3.10 0.65 -26.35
CA ASN A 160 -2.79 0.69 -24.92
C ASN A 160 -3.82 1.47 -24.11
N TRP A 161 -4.46 2.48 -24.73
CA TRP A 161 -5.48 3.31 -24.09
C TRP A 161 -6.81 2.59 -23.94
N ILE A 162 -7.07 1.57 -24.78
CA ILE A 162 -8.31 0.79 -24.75
C ILE A 162 -8.23 -0.35 -23.70
N LEU A 163 -7.03 -0.83 -23.38
CA LEU A 163 -6.83 -1.97 -22.47
C LEU A 163 -7.47 -1.83 -21.08
N PRO A 164 -7.44 -0.66 -20.40
CA PRO A 164 -8.14 -0.49 -19.13
C PRO A 164 -9.65 -0.73 -19.23
N PHE A 165 -10.28 -0.35 -20.34
CA PHE A 165 -11.70 -0.57 -20.58
C PHE A 165 -12.01 -2.05 -20.88
N ILE A 166 -11.11 -2.75 -21.59
CA ILE A 166 -11.24 -4.20 -21.80
C ILE A 166 -11.16 -4.94 -20.46
N ALA A 167 -10.24 -4.54 -19.58
CA ALA A 167 -10.16 -5.09 -18.24
C ALA A 167 -11.43 -4.81 -17.42
N LEU A 168 -12.04 -3.63 -17.56
CA LEU A 168 -13.32 -3.28 -16.94
C LEU A 168 -14.41 -4.25 -17.37
N ILE A 169 -14.58 -4.48 -18.67
CA ILE A 169 -15.56 -5.42 -19.19
C ILE A 169 -15.31 -6.83 -18.63
N ALA A 170 -14.06 -7.29 -18.61
CA ALA A 170 -13.71 -8.61 -18.08
C ALA A 170 -14.08 -8.77 -16.60
N VAL A 171 -13.71 -7.80 -15.75
CA VAL A 171 -14.05 -7.83 -14.31
C VAL A 171 -15.55 -7.70 -14.10
N SER A 172 -16.24 -6.85 -14.87
CA SER A 172 -17.70 -6.73 -14.81
C SER A 172 -18.40 -8.06 -15.13
N ILE A 173 -17.96 -8.79 -16.16
CA ILE A 173 -18.53 -10.11 -16.49
C ILE A 173 -18.31 -11.11 -15.34
N ILE A 174 -17.10 -11.17 -14.78
CA ILE A 174 -16.79 -12.03 -13.64
C ILE A 174 -17.66 -11.66 -12.43
N PHE A 175 -17.78 -10.37 -12.14
CA PHE A 175 -18.59 -9.89 -11.03
C PHE A 175 -20.08 -10.20 -11.23
N LEU A 176 -20.62 -10.04 -12.44
CA LEU A 176 -22.00 -10.42 -12.76
C LEU A 176 -22.23 -11.92 -12.52
N LEU A 177 -21.30 -12.77 -12.95
CA LEU A 177 -21.39 -14.22 -12.71
C LEU A 177 -21.40 -14.56 -11.22
N ILE A 178 -20.53 -13.93 -10.42
CA ILE A 178 -20.51 -14.08 -8.96
C ILE A 178 -21.82 -13.57 -8.35
N SER A 179 -22.31 -12.41 -8.79
CA SER A 179 -23.55 -11.80 -8.32
C SER A 179 -24.75 -12.72 -8.51
N LEU A 180 -24.82 -13.42 -9.66
CA LEU A 180 -25.88 -14.38 -9.96
C LEU A 180 -25.80 -15.63 -9.07
N ILE A 181 -24.59 -16.14 -8.79
CA ILE A 181 -24.39 -17.33 -7.95
C ILE A 181 -24.73 -17.05 -6.49
N PHE A 182 -24.34 -15.88 -5.98
CA PHE A 182 -24.50 -15.51 -4.57
C PHE A 182 -25.73 -14.62 -4.30
N HIS A 183 -26.58 -14.39 -5.31
CA HIS A 183 -27.78 -13.53 -5.23
C HIS A 183 -27.48 -12.14 -4.65
N ILE A 184 -26.38 -11.53 -5.10
CA ILE A 184 -26.00 -10.17 -4.69
C ILE A 184 -26.77 -9.17 -5.55
N ASP A 185 -27.47 -8.23 -4.91
CA ASP A 185 -28.09 -7.10 -5.60
C ASP A 185 -27.03 -6.06 -5.99
N ILE A 186 -26.74 -5.97 -7.29
CA ILE A 186 -25.68 -5.14 -7.86
C ILE A 186 -25.94 -3.65 -7.57
N THR A 187 -27.18 -3.21 -7.72
CA THR A 187 -27.57 -1.82 -7.52
C THR A 187 -27.35 -1.39 -6.07
N GLU A 188 -27.80 -2.22 -5.12
CA GLU A 188 -27.62 -1.97 -3.69
C GLU A 188 -26.14 -2.03 -3.30
N PHE A 189 -25.40 -3.00 -3.85
CA PHE A 189 -23.96 -3.15 -3.60
C PHE A 189 -23.17 -1.89 -3.95
N PHE A 190 -23.43 -1.28 -5.11
CA PHE A 190 -22.76 -0.05 -5.51
C PHE A 190 -23.34 1.18 -4.81
N GLN A 191 -24.65 1.30 -4.63
CA GLN A 191 -25.26 2.46 -3.95
C GLN A 191 -24.77 2.62 -2.52
N LYS A 192 -24.54 1.53 -1.79
CA LYS A 192 -24.00 1.58 -0.43
C LYS A 192 -22.52 1.96 -0.35
N ARG A 193 -21.74 1.71 -1.41
CA ARG A 193 -20.26 1.85 -1.40
C ARG A 193 -19.76 3.05 -2.21
N ALA A 194 -20.54 3.51 -3.19
CA ALA A 194 -20.24 4.64 -4.06
C ALA A 194 -20.77 5.96 -3.50
N VAL A 195 -20.69 6.12 -2.17
CA VAL A 195 -21.06 7.35 -1.49
C VAL A 195 -19.78 8.16 -1.23
N ILE A 196 -19.90 9.48 -1.28
CA ILE A 196 -18.83 10.40 -0.92
C ILE A 196 -19.20 11.01 0.42
N ASP A 197 -18.30 10.96 1.39
CA ASP A 197 -18.47 11.65 2.66
C ASP A 197 -17.26 12.55 2.96
N PHE A 198 -17.50 13.84 3.07
CA PHE A 198 -16.47 14.83 3.39
C PHE A 198 -16.40 15.19 4.87
N ASN A 199 -17.29 14.65 5.71
CA ASN A 199 -17.30 14.96 7.14
C ASN A 199 -15.96 14.61 7.81
N ILE A 200 -15.49 15.49 8.69
CA ILE A 200 -14.17 15.36 9.35
C ILE A 200 -14.34 14.77 10.77
N ASP A 201 -15.57 14.60 11.24
CA ASP A 201 -15.92 14.15 12.60
C ASP A 201 -15.91 12.62 12.76
N TYR A 202 -14.95 11.93 12.13
CA TYR A 202 -14.88 10.46 12.12
C TYR A 202 -13.92 9.87 13.18
N PHE A 203 -13.15 10.71 13.87
CA PHE A 203 -12.20 10.26 14.86
C PHE A 203 -12.92 9.73 16.11
N LYS A 204 -12.83 8.43 16.37
CA LYS A 204 -13.48 7.80 17.53
C LYS A 204 -12.71 8.06 18.83
N SER A 205 -11.41 8.31 18.74
CA SER A 205 -10.51 8.50 19.90
C SER A 205 -9.45 9.56 19.63
N ASN A 206 -9.05 10.29 20.68
CA ASN A 206 -7.94 11.24 20.65
C ASN A 206 -6.61 10.58 20.20
N TYR A 207 -6.42 9.29 20.50
CA TYR A 207 -5.23 8.53 20.11
C TYR A 207 -5.19 8.20 18.61
N GLU A 208 -6.35 7.96 17.98
CA GLU A 208 -6.44 7.77 16.53
C GLU A 208 -6.11 9.05 15.78
N ASN A 209 -6.58 10.20 16.27
CA ASN A 209 -6.25 11.50 15.71
C ASN A 209 -4.75 11.83 15.89
N GLY A 210 -4.21 11.56 17.08
CA GLY A 210 -2.78 11.70 17.36
C GLY A 210 -1.94 10.89 16.37
N ALA A 211 -2.24 9.61 16.18
CA ALA A 211 -1.49 8.78 15.22
C ALA A 211 -1.64 9.25 13.78
N LEU A 212 -2.83 9.69 13.37
CA LEU A 212 -3.03 10.27 12.04
C LEU A 212 -2.17 11.52 11.85
N SER A 213 -2.14 12.43 12.83
CA SER A 213 -1.34 13.66 12.74
C SER A 213 0.16 13.37 12.60
N ILE A 214 0.67 12.41 13.39
CA ILE A 214 2.08 11.96 13.32
C ILE A 214 2.34 11.30 11.97
N TYR A 215 1.43 10.43 11.51
CA TYR A 215 1.55 9.76 10.22
C TYR A 215 1.58 10.75 9.06
N VAL A 216 0.69 11.76 9.07
CA VAL A 216 0.64 12.81 8.06
C VAL A 216 1.95 13.62 8.08
N ALA A 217 2.44 14.03 9.25
CA ALA A 217 3.70 14.76 9.36
C ALA A 217 4.90 13.96 8.80
N VAL A 218 5.00 12.68 9.18
CA VAL A 218 6.02 11.75 8.66
C VAL A 218 5.88 11.56 7.15
N SER A 219 4.65 11.40 6.65
CA SER A 219 4.39 11.19 5.23
C SER A 219 4.80 12.40 4.39
N LEU A 220 4.48 13.60 4.85
CA LEU A 220 4.86 14.86 4.21
C LEU A 220 6.37 15.03 4.20
N PHE A 221 7.06 14.71 5.30
CA PHE A 221 8.52 14.74 5.36
C PHE A 221 9.15 13.89 4.24
N PHE A 222 8.71 12.64 4.07
CA PHE A 222 9.24 11.77 3.02
C PHE A 222 8.85 12.20 1.61
N VAL A 223 7.63 12.70 1.40
CA VAL A 223 7.20 13.22 0.10
C VAL A 223 8.00 14.44 -0.30
N VAL A 224 8.15 15.42 0.59
CA VAL A 224 8.95 16.63 0.35
C VAL A 224 10.41 16.26 0.07
N SER A 225 10.98 15.35 0.86
CA SER A 225 12.34 14.89 0.62
C SER A 225 12.51 14.20 -0.73
N MET A 226 11.53 13.39 -1.12
CA MET A 226 11.52 12.70 -2.41
C MET A 226 11.46 13.70 -3.58
N LEU A 227 10.63 14.74 -3.48
CA LEU A 227 10.49 15.79 -4.49
C LEU A 227 11.76 16.62 -4.62
N MET A 228 12.35 17.06 -3.50
CA MET A 228 13.58 17.87 -3.49
C MET A 228 14.79 17.12 -4.05
N THR A 229 14.88 15.81 -3.80
CA THR A 229 16.00 14.98 -4.28
C THR A 229 15.78 14.41 -5.67
N LEU A 230 14.59 14.57 -6.27
CA LEU A 230 14.24 13.93 -7.54
C LEU A 230 15.19 14.32 -8.68
N SER A 231 15.58 15.60 -8.78
CA SER A 231 16.45 16.08 -9.86
C SER A 231 17.85 15.47 -9.85
N ASN A 232 18.32 15.00 -8.69
CA ASN A 232 19.68 14.51 -8.49
C ASN A 232 19.78 12.99 -8.61
N ARG A 233 18.67 12.32 -8.97
CA ARG A 233 18.61 10.86 -9.11
C ARG A 233 18.87 10.44 -10.55
N PRO A 234 19.18 9.15 -10.80
CA PRO A 234 19.33 8.65 -12.17
C PRO A 234 18.04 8.86 -12.97
N GLN A 235 18.15 9.52 -14.13
CA GLN A 235 17.01 9.86 -15.00
C GLN A 235 16.17 8.63 -15.38
N ILE A 236 16.81 7.48 -15.51
CA ILE A 236 16.17 6.18 -15.80
C ILE A 236 15.08 5.87 -14.76
N LEU A 237 15.28 6.21 -13.48
CA LEU A 237 14.34 5.91 -12.40
C LEU A 237 13.29 7.02 -12.18
N HIS A 238 13.41 8.19 -12.83
CA HIS A 238 12.52 9.32 -12.59
C HIS A 238 11.05 8.97 -12.85
N SER A 239 10.77 8.22 -13.91
CA SER A 239 9.39 7.87 -14.24
C SER A 239 8.76 6.96 -13.17
N SER A 240 9.54 6.00 -12.66
CA SER A 240 9.11 5.09 -11.60
C SER A 240 8.90 5.83 -10.27
N TYR A 241 9.79 6.77 -9.93
CA TYR A 241 9.62 7.62 -8.75
C TYR A 241 8.43 8.57 -8.86
N LYS A 242 8.17 9.17 -10.03
CA LYS A 242 6.96 9.98 -10.26
C LYS A 242 5.68 9.16 -10.11
N LYS A 243 5.66 7.90 -10.56
CA LYS A 243 4.54 6.98 -10.32
C LYS A 243 4.34 6.68 -8.85
N VAL A 244 5.42 6.48 -8.08
CA VAL A 244 5.35 6.24 -6.62
C VAL A 244 4.74 7.45 -5.91
N VAL A 245 5.18 8.66 -6.24
CA VAL A 245 4.60 9.90 -5.68
C VAL A 245 3.14 10.07 -6.10
N ALA A 246 2.80 9.82 -7.37
CA ALA A 246 1.41 9.86 -7.83
C ALA A 246 0.53 8.82 -7.11
N CYS A 247 1.05 7.61 -6.87
CA CYS A 247 0.38 6.56 -6.10
C CYS A 247 0.07 7.01 -4.67
N PHE A 248 1.00 7.74 -4.02
CA PHE A 248 0.77 8.31 -2.69
C PHE A 248 -0.39 9.31 -2.69
N PHE A 249 -0.39 10.27 -3.63
CA PHE A 249 -1.48 11.24 -3.72
C PHE A 249 -2.83 10.60 -4.04
N ILE A 250 -2.86 9.60 -4.93
CA ILE A 250 -4.08 8.83 -5.20
C ILE A 250 -4.57 8.14 -3.93
N ALA A 251 -3.69 7.51 -3.14
CA ALA A 251 -4.07 6.92 -1.87
C ALA A 251 -4.62 7.95 -0.87
N ALA A 252 -4.04 9.16 -0.82
CA ALA A 252 -4.58 10.26 -0.02
C ALA A 252 -5.96 10.72 -0.50
N PHE A 253 -6.20 10.78 -1.82
CA PHE A 253 -7.54 11.05 -2.35
C PHE A 253 -8.55 9.95 -2.02
N VAL A 254 -8.15 8.68 -2.07
CA VAL A 254 -8.99 7.55 -1.63
C VAL A 254 -9.40 7.71 -0.17
N TYR A 255 -8.48 8.12 0.70
CA TYR A 255 -8.76 8.41 2.10
C TYR A 255 -9.77 9.55 2.28
N ILE A 256 -9.61 10.64 1.52
CA ILE A 256 -10.48 11.83 1.63
C ILE A 256 -11.92 11.55 1.14
N LEU A 257 -12.08 10.72 0.11
CA LEU A 257 -13.37 10.48 -0.56
C LEU A 257 -14.19 9.35 0.07
N SER A 258 -13.57 8.41 0.79
CA SER A 258 -14.27 7.24 1.33
C SER A 258 -15.27 7.61 2.41
N THR A 259 -16.45 6.97 2.34
CA THR A 259 -17.36 6.86 3.48
C THR A 259 -16.76 5.97 4.55
N ASP A 260 -17.08 6.25 5.81
CA ASP A 260 -16.47 5.62 6.99
C ASP A 260 -14.95 5.80 6.98
N LYS A 261 -14.49 7.06 7.08
CA LYS A 261 -13.07 7.41 7.18
C LYS A 261 -12.44 6.68 8.36
N SER A 262 -11.88 5.50 8.10
CA SER A 262 -11.04 4.78 9.03
C SER A 262 -9.59 5.03 8.67
N ASN A 263 -8.74 5.12 9.69
CA ASN A 263 -7.30 5.24 9.48
C ASN A 263 -6.73 4.05 8.70
N ASP A 264 -7.45 2.92 8.64
CA ASP A 264 -7.08 1.76 7.84
C ASP A 264 -6.91 2.09 6.36
N LEU A 265 -7.70 3.01 5.82
CA LEU A 265 -7.61 3.41 4.41
C LEU A 265 -6.25 4.03 4.06
N LEU A 266 -5.50 4.55 5.04
CA LEU A 266 -4.13 5.00 4.84
C LEU A 266 -3.17 3.85 4.51
N PHE A 267 -3.59 2.59 4.67
CA PHE A 267 -2.83 1.39 4.28
C PHE A 267 -2.40 1.43 2.82
N PHE A 268 -3.25 1.99 1.92
CA PHE A 268 -2.90 2.16 0.50
C PHE A 268 -1.70 3.09 0.27
N SER A 269 -1.42 3.99 1.22
CA SER A 269 -0.30 4.94 1.14
C SER A 269 1.01 4.38 1.73
N ILE A 270 0.96 3.29 2.49
CA ILE A 270 2.14 2.68 3.13
C ILE A 270 3.15 2.19 2.10
N ALA A 271 2.68 1.56 1.02
CA ALA A 271 3.57 1.03 -0.01
C ALA A 271 4.40 2.13 -0.71
N PRO A 272 3.81 3.22 -1.24
CA PRO A 272 4.61 4.29 -1.81
C PRO A 272 5.46 5.01 -0.75
N LEU A 273 4.99 5.18 0.48
CA LEU A 273 5.77 5.77 1.57
C LEU A 273 7.02 4.95 1.91
N THR A 274 6.87 3.63 1.97
CA THR A 274 7.97 2.71 2.20
C THR A 274 9.08 2.86 1.15
N ILE A 275 8.69 2.96 -0.12
CA ILE A 275 9.64 3.16 -1.23
C ILE A 275 10.34 4.52 -1.10
N MET A 276 9.59 5.59 -0.78
CA MET A 276 10.15 6.93 -0.59
C MET A 276 11.12 6.96 0.59
N ALA A 277 10.74 6.40 1.75
CA ALA A 277 11.55 6.35 2.96
C ALA A 277 12.86 5.56 2.77
N ALA A 278 12.79 4.37 2.15
CA ALA A 278 13.98 3.59 1.84
C ALA A 278 14.93 4.37 0.93
N SER A 279 14.38 5.03 -0.09
CA SER A 279 15.18 5.81 -1.03
C SER A 279 15.80 7.07 -0.42
N HIS A 280 15.15 7.68 0.58
CA HIS A 280 15.67 8.82 1.32
C HIS A 280 16.93 8.44 2.10
N VAL A 281 16.86 7.36 2.88
CA VAL A 281 17.98 6.85 3.68
C VAL A 281 19.18 6.47 2.80
N GLU A 282 18.91 5.92 1.62
CA GLU A 282 19.98 5.55 0.69
C GLU A 282 20.67 6.74 0.03
N TYR A 283 19.92 7.80 -0.23
CA TYR A 283 20.45 9.01 -0.85
C TYR A 283 21.21 9.88 0.16
N MET A 284 20.72 9.95 1.41
CA MET A 284 21.38 10.65 2.51
C MET A 284 22.68 9.93 2.88
N GLN A 285 23.82 10.52 2.50
CA GLN A 285 25.15 9.96 2.77
C GLN A 285 25.56 10.09 4.26
N GLN A 286 24.99 11.05 4.99
CA GLN A 286 25.28 11.28 6.40
C GLN A 286 24.62 10.20 7.28
N LYS A 287 25.45 9.32 7.86
CA LYS A 287 24.99 8.21 8.72
C LYS A 287 24.16 8.68 9.92
N LEU A 288 24.48 9.83 10.51
CA LEU A 288 23.82 10.34 11.71
C LEU A 288 22.36 10.71 11.45
N ASN A 289 22.07 11.41 10.35
CA ASN A 289 20.71 11.80 9.99
C ASN A 289 19.83 10.57 9.74
N ASN A 290 20.38 9.55 9.08
CA ASN A 290 19.67 8.30 8.82
C ASN A 290 19.30 7.57 10.12
N GLU A 291 20.22 7.48 11.08
CA GLU A 291 19.94 6.85 12.37
C GLU A 291 18.86 7.61 13.14
N ILE A 292 18.90 8.94 13.16
CA ILE A 292 17.85 9.77 13.79
C ILE A 292 16.48 9.47 13.18
N VAL A 293 16.38 9.43 11.85
CA VAL A 293 15.12 9.11 11.15
C VAL A 293 14.60 7.74 11.56
N PHE A 294 15.45 6.71 11.65
CA PHE A 294 15.04 5.40 12.14
C PHE A 294 14.58 5.42 13.60
N TYR A 295 15.33 6.03 14.51
CA TYR A 295 14.97 6.06 15.92
C TYR A 295 13.65 6.79 16.17
N VAL A 296 13.45 7.94 15.52
CA VAL A 296 12.21 8.71 15.60
C VAL A 296 11.04 7.88 15.08
N LEU A 297 11.18 7.21 13.94
CA LEU A 297 10.11 6.40 13.38
C LEU A 297 9.79 5.17 14.22
N ILE A 298 10.79 4.50 14.78
CA ILE A 298 10.57 3.38 15.71
C ILE A 298 9.78 3.87 16.92
N LEU A 299 10.21 4.95 17.57
CA LEU A 299 9.51 5.52 18.71
C LEU A 299 8.08 5.92 18.38
N CYS A 300 7.87 6.63 17.28
CA CYS A 300 6.53 7.01 16.82
C CYS A 300 5.65 5.79 16.56
N SER A 301 6.16 4.81 15.80
CA SER A 301 5.39 3.61 15.42
C SER A 301 4.99 2.75 16.63
N LEU A 302 5.90 2.55 17.59
CA LEU A 302 5.59 1.82 18.82
C LEU A 302 4.63 2.61 19.71
N PHE A 303 4.84 3.92 19.87
CA PHE A 303 3.94 4.77 20.65
C PHE A 303 2.53 4.74 20.08
N THR A 304 2.36 4.92 18.77
CA THR A 304 1.04 4.87 18.12
C THR A 304 0.39 3.50 18.28
N PHE A 305 1.17 2.41 18.11
CA PHE A 305 0.66 1.05 18.25
C PHE A 305 0.12 0.77 19.66
N PHE A 306 0.94 1.02 20.69
CA PHE A 306 0.55 0.75 22.08
C PHE A 306 -0.48 1.73 22.63
N SER A 307 -0.58 2.94 22.09
CA SER A 307 -1.62 3.91 22.50
C SER A 307 -3.02 3.58 21.99
N GLN A 308 -3.14 2.70 21.00
CA GLN A 308 -4.39 2.33 20.34
C GLN A 308 -4.85 0.90 20.61
N LEU A 309 -3.95 0.06 21.16
CA LEU A 309 -4.28 -1.19 21.83
C LEU A 309 -5.15 -0.88 23.07
#